data_AF-A0A0F6ZP68-F1
#
_entry.id   AF-A0A0F6ZP68-F1
#
_cell.length_a   1.000
_cell.length_b   1.000
_cell.length_c   1.000
_cell.angle_alpha   90.00
_cell.angle_beta   90.00
_cell.angle_gamma   90.00
#
_symmetry.space_group_name_H-M   'P 1'
#
loop_
_entity.id
_entity.type
_entity.pdbx_description
1 polymer ?
#
loop_
_entity_poly.entity_id
_entity_poly.type
_entity_poly.pdbx_seq_one_letter_code
_entity_poly.pdbx_strand_id
1 'polypeptide(L)'
;MNSLEDKNKIIDLSIKTSELQRYFMTEITDNMIYKTFFKDVNVIDFNNNEVILTFDYFYDNTEAVYNSLYKEIIDKTISEIFGKDVRYKIIHKDEVKNINNKNLSNEKEINKQVKSFFQNEYSEKFTFDTYLKSEFNKESIEICKSIVNQESDLNILFISGPSGIGKTHLLQAVGNKFDEMGKKSIYITPIIFNKKILGALQDNNTNYISKLLSHLTSVDILLFDDFQIFGEGQKKQTKNFIYQIIDARMQKNKPTIISAEMDLKDLKVYFEDRLYTRLQAGFLTKIKKPEIKEYKDLLDFLLEQNGVNSDIVDQESKDFFVREFSTSIRALLGAVTKVKYYKNDLLKADYVFSVIKNIFKDYFSSFIAPTPEIIVKAVSNYYKVNTREIMGKTRKKEIVIARHIAIILMDNLLNMSSTEIGKYLNKDHTTILNALKKSKNDTPDSSLKLTLDEIKNKLHTGK
;
A
#
# COMPACT_ATOMS: atom_id res chain seq x y z
N MET A 1 -18.37 -3.73 25.62
CA MET A 1 -17.53 -2.58 26.01
C MET A 1 -18.14 -1.31 25.41
N ASN A 2 -19.33 -0.95 25.90
CA ASN A 2 -19.93 0.37 25.75
C ASN A 2 -19.61 1.06 27.08
N SER A 3 -18.65 1.98 27.16
CA SER A 3 -18.37 2.56 28.49
C SER A 3 -17.60 3.88 28.58
N LEU A 4 -17.20 4.54 27.49
CA LEU A 4 -16.50 5.83 27.61
C LEU A 4 -17.10 6.91 26.72
N GLU A 5 -17.26 6.69 25.42
CA GLU A 5 -17.92 7.68 24.54
C GLU A 5 -19.43 7.77 24.80
N ASP A 6 -20.12 6.63 24.97
CA ASP A 6 -21.54 6.63 25.34
C ASP A 6 -21.74 7.26 26.72
N LYS A 7 -20.83 6.96 27.66
CA LYS A 7 -20.85 7.63 28.96
C LYS A 7 -20.60 9.12 28.80
N ASN A 8 -19.63 9.55 27.99
CA ASN A 8 -19.33 10.97 27.80
C ASN A 8 -20.49 11.72 27.11
N LYS A 9 -21.15 11.14 26.10
CA LYS A 9 -22.34 11.74 25.47
C LYS A 9 -23.54 11.77 26.43
N ILE A 10 -23.78 10.70 27.18
CA ILE A 10 -24.85 10.65 28.20
C ILE A 10 -24.54 11.64 29.35
N ILE A 11 -23.29 11.72 29.77
CA ILE A 11 -22.80 12.67 30.77
C ILE A 11 -23.00 14.11 30.27
N ASP A 12 -22.60 14.41 29.03
CA ASP A 12 -22.77 15.74 28.42
C ASP A 12 -24.25 16.14 28.30
N LEU A 13 -25.13 15.25 27.83
CA LEU A 13 -26.57 15.51 27.76
C LEU A 13 -27.21 15.65 29.17
N SER A 14 -26.75 14.90 30.16
CA SER A 14 -27.23 15.02 31.55
C SER A 14 -26.76 16.32 32.22
N ILE A 15 -25.55 16.79 31.90
CA ILE A 15 -25.03 18.09 32.33
C ILE A 15 -25.85 19.19 31.68
N LYS A 16 -26.06 19.13 30.36
CA LYS A 16 -26.90 20.09 29.63
C LYS A 16 -28.34 20.10 30.11
N THR A 17 -28.89 18.95 30.48
CA THR A 17 -30.21 18.85 31.13
C THR A 17 -30.22 19.57 32.47
N SER A 18 -29.19 19.37 33.30
CA SER A 18 -29.07 20.03 34.61
C SER A 18 -28.88 21.55 34.49
N GLU A 19 -28.09 22.01 33.52
CA GLU A 19 -27.92 23.43 33.20
C GLU A 19 -29.24 24.06 32.78
N LEU A 20 -30.00 23.36 31.93
CA LEU A 20 -31.28 23.82 31.39
C LEU A 20 -32.37 23.89 32.47
N GLN A 21 -32.45 22.89 33.36
CA GLN A 21 -33.33 22.92 34.53
C GLN A 21 -32.99 24.08 35.48
N ARG A 22 -31.71 24.34 35.71
CA ARG A 22 -31.24 25.44 36.56
C ARG A 22 -31.59 26.80 35.96
N TYR A 23 -31.42 26.96 34.65
CA TYR A 23 -31.69 28.21 33.97
C TYR A 23 -33.19 28.53 33.91
N PHE A 24 -34.04 27.53 33.66
CA PHE A 24 -35.49 27.72 33.77
C PHE A 24 -35.94 28.07 35.19
N MET A 25 -35.29 27.52 36.22
CA MET A 25 -35.59 27.87 37.61
C MET A 25 -35.27 29.34 37.92
N THR A 26 -34.27 29.92 37.26
CA THR A 26 -33.90 31.33 37.45
C THR A 26 -34.74 32.30 36.62
N GLU A 27 -35.15 31.91 35.42
CA GLU A 27 -35.91 32.78 34.51
C GLU A 27 -37.42 32.77 34.79
N ILE A 28 -37.95 31.67 35.33
CA ILE A 28 -39.38 31.53 35.60
C ILE A 28 -39.64 31.94 37.05
N THR A 29 -40.10 33.17 37.23
CA THR A 29 -40.36 33.76 38.56
C THR A 29 -41.54 33.13 39.30
N ASP A 30 -42.47 32.52 38.56
CA ASP A 30 -43.61 31.80 39.14
C ASP A 30 -43.23 30.34 39.45
N ASN A 31 -43.15 30.03 40.75
CA ASN A 31 -42.78 28.72 41.27
C ASN A 31 -43.80 27.62 40.89
N MET A 32 -45.07 27.96 40.74
CA MET A 32 -46.10 27.00 40.31
C MET A 32 -45.91 26.66 38.83
N ILE A 33 -45.65 27.65 37.97
CA ILE A 33 -45.37 27.43 36.54
C ILE A 33 -44.11 26.59 36.37
N TYR A 34 -43.01 26.93 37.06
CA TYR A 34 -41.78 26.16 36.98
C TYR A 34 -41.99 24.70 37.41
N LYS A 35 -42.59 24.47 38.58
CA LYS A 35 -42.82 23.12 39.12
C LYS A 35 -43.73 22.26 38.24
N THR A 36 -44.70 22.89 37.59
CA THR A 36 -45.71 22.17 36.79
C THR A 36 -45.20 21.88 35.38
N PHE A 37 -44.55 22.85 34.73
CA PHE A 37 -44.23 22.76 33.32
C PHE A 37 -42.73 22.51 33.03
N PHE A 38 -41.81 23.09 33.80
CA PHE A 38 -40.40 23.14 33.41
C PHE A 38 -39.44 22.29 34.25
N LYS A 39 -39.88 21.87 35.44
CA LYS A 39 -39.05 21.12 36.40
C LYS A 39 -38.46 19.86 35.79
N ASP A 40 -39.25 19.12 35.03
CA ASP A 40 -38.91 17.79 34.53
C ASP A 40 -38.58 17.82 33.03
N VAL A 41 -37.88 18.86 32.60
CA VAL A 41 -37.32 18.95 31.24
C VAL A 41 -36.07 18.08 31.10
N ASN A 42 -35.94 17.39 29.96
CA ASN A 42 -34.80 16.55 29.64
C ASN A 42 -34.32 16.81 28.20
N VAL A 43 -33.00 16.88 28.03
CA VAL A 43 -32.37 16.94 26.70
C VAL A 43 -32.19 15.51 26.19
N ILE A 44 -32.87 15.17 25.11
CA ILE A 44 -32.94 13.82 24.55
C ILE A 44 -31.85 13.58 23.51
N ASP A 45 -31.61 14.57 22.65
CA ASP A 45 -30.49 14.56 21.69
C ASP A 45 -30.12 15.99 21.31
N PHE A 46 -28.90 16.16 20.83
CA PHE A 46 -28.42 17.42 20.29
C PHE A 46 -27.53 17.11 19.08
N ASN A 47 -28.02 17.46 17.89
CA ASN A 47 -27.29 17.24 16.63
C ASN A 47 -27.64 18.35 15.62
N ASN A 48 -26.73 18.68 14.70
CA ASN A 48 -27.00 19.61 13.57
C ASN A 48 -27.69 20.94 13.94
N ASN A 49 -27.27 21.61 15.03
CA ASN A 49 -27.90 22.83 15.56
C ASN A 49 -29.39 22.68 15.91
N GLU A 50 -29.84 21.48 16.25
CA GLU A 50 -31.19 21.21 16.75
C GLU A 50 -31.13 20.41 18.07
N VAL A 51 -31.77 20.94 19.11
CA VAL A 51 -31.91 20.30 20.43
C VAL A 51 -33.29 19.65 20.52
N ILE A 52 -33.32 18.37 20.88
CA ILE A 52 -34.57 17.65 21.14
C ILE A 52 -34.82 17.65 22.65
N LEU A 53 -35.92 18.27 23.06
CA LEU A 53 -36.36 18.35 24.44
C LEU A 53 -37.59 17.48 24.69
N THR A 54 -37.73 16.98 25.90
CA THR A 54 -39.00 16.45 26.41
C THR A 54 -39.29 17.03 27.79
N PHE A 55 -40.56 17.11 28.14
CA PHE A 55 -41.05 17.55 29.44
C PHE A 55 -41.95 16.46 30.01
N ASP A 56 -42.05 16.32 31.33
CA ASP A 56 -42.92 15.28 31.91
C ASP A 56 -44.40 15.67 31.91
N TYR A 57 -44.72 16.96 31.89
CA TYR A 57 -46.08 17.47 31.87
C TYR A 57 -46.56 17.63 30.43
N PHE A 58 -47.46 16.74 29.99
CA PHE A 58 -47.98 16.71 28.63
C PHE A 58 -49.51 16.58 28.58
N TYR A 59 -50.12 17.38 27.70
CA TYR A 59 -51.44 17.17 27.08
C TYR A 59 -51.28 17.03 25.56
N ASP A 60 -52.32 16.63 24.83
CA ASP A 60 -52.32 16.76 23.37
C ASP A 60 -52.02 18.23 22.97
N ASN A 61 -51.14 18.44 21.99
CA ASN A 61 -50.61 19.75 21.52
C ASN A 61 -49.61 20.49 22.43
N THR A 62 -48.91 19.80 23.32
CA THR A 62 -47.89 20.40 24.21
C THR A 62 -46.81 21.21 23.48
N GLU A 63 -46.33 20.78 22.31
CA GLU A 63 -45.38 21.55 21.50
C GLU A 63 -45.96 22.93 21.12
N ALA A 64 -47.23 22.99 20.72
CA ALA A 64 -47.90 24.25 20.39
C ALA A 64 -48.10 25.13 21.64
N VAL A 65 -48.34 24.55 22.81
CA VAL A 65 -48.47 25.29 24.07
C VAL A 65 -47.15 25.92 24.50
N TYR A 66 -46.05 25.17 24.50
CA TYR A 66 -44.72 25.72 24.82
C TYR A 66 -44.27 26.75 23.78
N ASN A 67 -44.48 26.48 22.49
CA ASN A 67 -44.10 27.40 21.41
C ASN A 67 -44.99 28.64 21.32
N SER A 68 -46.16 28.67 21.97
CA SER A 68 -47.04 29.85 22.02
C SER A 68 -46.88 30.66 23.30
N LEU A 69 -46.79 30.01 24.46
CA LEU A 69 -46.79 30.69 25.76
C LEU A 69 -45.39 30.96 26.30
N TYR A 70 -44.39 30.15 25.92
CA TYR A 70 -43.08 30.14 26.58
C TYR A 70 -41.90 30.25 25.60
N LYS A 71 -42.18 30.57 24.34
CA LYS A 71 -41.19 30.59 23.27
C LYS A 71 -39.97 31.46 23.58
N GLU A 72 -40.18 32.71 24.02
CA GLU A 72 -39.08 33.64 24.30
C GLU A 72 -38.14 33.11 25.40
N ILE A 73 -38.71 32.50 26.45
CA ILE A 73 -37.95 31.93 27.57
C ILE A 73 -37.13 30.73 27.09
N ILE A 74 -37.74 29.86 26.28
CA ILE A 74 -37.06 28.67 25.74
C ILE A 74 -35.96 29.10 24.73
N ASP A 75 -36.24 30.01 23.81
CA ASP A 75 -35.27 30.54 22.83
C ASP A 75 -34.06 31.17 23.54
N LYS A 76 -34.29 31.98 24.58
CA LYS A 76 -33.23 32.59 25.39
C LYS A 76 -32.39 31.52 26.09
N THR A 77 -33.05 30.54 26.70
CA THR A 77 -32.38 29.46 27.45
C THR A 77 -31.55 28.56 26.54
N ILE A 78 -32.09 28.18 25.38
CA ILE A 78 -31.38 27.38 24.38
C ILE A 78 -30.17 28.15 23.84
N SER A 79 -30.33 29.45 23.56
CA SER A 79 -29.23 30.29 23.07
C SER A 79 -28.08 30.40 24.06
N GLU A 80 -28.38 30.48 25.36
CA GLU A 80 -27.36 30.58 26.41
C GLU A 80 -26.59 29.26 26.61
N ILE A 81 -27.29 28.13 26.54
CA ILE A 81 -26.72 26.81 26.88
C ILE A 81 -26.05 26.13 25.69
N PHE A 82 -26.62 26.29 24.49
CA PHE A 82 -26.20 25.60 23.27
C PHE A 82 -25.60 26.53 22.20
N GLY A 83 -25.68 27.85 22.40
CA GLY A 83 -25.16 28.87 21.48
C GLY A 83 -26.23 29.49 20.57
N LYS A 84 -25.86 30.58 19.88
CA LYS A 84 -26.75 31.31 18.97
C LYS A 84 -27.09 30.47 17.73
N ASP A 85 -28.29 30.68 17.17
CA ASP A 85 -28.82 29.99 15.98
C ASP A 85 -29.10 28.48 16.15
N VAL A 86 -29.33 28.03 17.38
CA VAL A 86 -29.76 26.66 17.69
C VAL A 86 -31.28 26.58 17.72
N ARG A 87 -31.87 25.66 16.95
CA ARG A 87 -33.30 25.35 16.97
C ARG A 87 -33.60 24.33 18.05
N TYR A 88 -34.85 24.26 18.49
CA TYR A 88 -35.30 23.17 19.36
C TYR A 88 -36.60 22.55 18.85
N LYS A 89 -36.78 21.28 19.22
CA LYS A 89 -38.01 20.53 19.01
C LYS A 89 -38.45 19.88 20.31
N ILE A 90 -39.73 20.01 20.64
CA ILE A 90 -40.31 19.41 21.85
C ILE A 90 -41.07 18.14 21.46
N ILE A 91 -40.77 17.02 22.11
CA ILE A 91 -41.34 15.72 21.79
C ILE A 91 -41.98 15.03 22.99
N HIS A 92 -42.98 14.19 22.72
CA HIS A 92 -43.65 13.39 23.74
C HIS A 92 -42.76 12.25 24.26
N LYS A 93 -42.95 11.82 25.52
CA LYS A 93 -42.22 10.69 26.12
C LYS A 93 -42.30 9.39 25.30
N ASP A 94 -43.39 9.15 24.60
CA ASP A 94 -43.52 7.98 23.73
C ASP A 94 -42.67 8.09 22.45
N GLU A 95 -42.48 9.31 21.95
CA GLU A 95 -41.54 9.58 20.85
C GLU A 95 -40.08 9.45 21.32
N VAL A 96 -39.77 9.78 22.58
CA VAL A 96 -38.44 9.54 23.17
C VAL A 96 -38.08 8.05 23.13
N LYS A 97 -39.02 7.16 23.48
CA LYS A 97 -38.81 5.71 23.36
C LYS A 97 -38.56 5.28 21.90
N ASN A 98 -39.29 5.87 20.95
CA ASN A 98 -39.12 5.58 19.53
C ASN A 98 -37.77 6.10 18.97
N ILE A 99 -37.30 7.28 19.39
CA ILE A 99 -36.01 7.83 19.01
C ILE A 99 -34.87 7.02 19.62
N ASN A 100 -34.97 6.66 20.90
CA ASN A 100 -33.98 5.80 21.56
C ASN A 100 -33.91 4.42 20.89
N ASN A 101 -35.06 3.82 20.54
CA ASN A 101 -35.10 2.54 19.83
C ASN A 101 -34.56 2.65 18.39
N LYS A 102 -34.89 3.72 17.65
CA LYS A 102 -34.35 3.98 16.30
C LYS A 102 -32.84 4.21 16.33
N ASN A 103 -32.33 4.92 17.33
CA ASN A 103 -30.90 5.15 17.51
C ASN A 103 -30.18 3.84 17.82
N LEU A 104 -30.75 3.00 18.71
CA LEU A 104 -30.23 1.67 19.03
C LEU A 104 -30.26 0.70 17.83
N SER A 105 -31.30 0.75 16.99
CA SER A 105 -31.39 -0.08 15.78
C SER A 105 -30.39 0.38 14.71
N ASN A 106 -30.31 1.68 14.45
CA ASN A 106 -29.35 2.25 13.50
C ASN A 106 -27.91 1.95 13.93
N GLU A 107 -27.61 2.00 15.23
CA GLU A 107 -26.27 1.69 15.73
C GLU A 107 -25.93 0.20 15.60
N LYS A 108 -26.89 -0.70 15.83
CA LYS A 108 -26.70 -2.13 15.59
C LYS A 108 -26.46 -2.43 14.11
N GLU A 109 -27.18 -1.77 13.21
CA GLU A 109 -26.98 -1.90 11.77
C GLU A 109 -25.61 -1.37 11.33
N ILE A 110 -25.22 -0.18 11.79
CA ILE A 110 -23.89 0.40 11.53
C ILE A 110 -22.79 -0.53 12.05
N ASN A 111 -22.91 -1.07 13.26
CA ASN A 111 -21.92 -2.00 13.81
C ASN A 111 -21.84 -3.31 13.02
N LYS A 112 -22.98 -3.85 12.58
CA LYS A 112 -23.02 -5.05 11.74
C LYS A 112 -22.37 -4.80 10.39
N GLN A 113 -22.71 -3.66 9.78
CA GLN A 113 -22.10 -3.17 8.56
C GLN A 113 -20.57 -3.07 8.72
N VAL A 114 -20.06 -2.29 9.67
CA VAL A 114 -18.61 -2.12 9.95
C VAL A 114 -17.90 -3.46 10.15
N LYS A 115 -18.46 -4.39 10.94
CA LYS A 115 -17.84 -5.72 11.14
C LYS A 115 -17.81 -6.56 9.87
N SER A 116 -18.90 -6.56 9.10
CA SER A 116 -18.94 -7.28 7.81
C SER A 116 -18.01 -6.65 6.77
N PHE A 117 -17.69 -5.34 6.90
CA PHE A 117 -16.85 -4.61 5.95
C PHE A 117 -15.37 -4.99 6.00
N PHE A 118 -14.86 -5.55 7.11
CA PHE A 118 -13.45 -5.93 7.28
C PHE A 118 -13.24 -7.44 7.50
N GLN A 119 -14.12 -8.28 6.97
CA GLN A 119 -13.75 -9.68 6.76
C GLN A 119 -12.58 -9.71 5.77
N ASN A 120 -11.41 -10.09 6.27
CA ASN A 120 -10.24 -10.25 5.42
C ASN A 120 -10.37 -11.58 4.67
N GLU A 121 -10.18 -11.52 3.36
CA GLU A 121 -9.95 -12.71 2.55
C GLU A 121 -8.45 -12.80 2.31
N TYR A 122 -7.73 -13.32 3.30
CA TYR A 122 -6.32 -13.64 3.11
C TYR A 122 -6.19 -14.83 2.17
N SER A 123 -5.22 -14.78 1.27
CA SER A 123 -4.90 -15.95 0.45
C SER A 123 -4.26 -17.02 1.33
N GLU A 124 -4.86 -18.21 1.38
CA GLU A 124 -4.28 -19.39 2.04
C GLU A 124 -2.90 -19.77 1.48
N LYS A 125 -2.57 -19.31 0.27
CA LYS A 125 -1.27 -19.56 -0.36
C LYS A 125 -0.17 -18.63 0.16
N PHE A 126 -0.52 -17.52 0.79
CA PHE A 126 0.45 -16.53 1.26
C PHE A 126 0.75 -16.76 2.74
N THR A 127 1.65 -17.69 3.03
CA THR A 127 2.12 -18.00 4.38
C THR A 127 3.63 -17.79 4.48
N PHE A 128 4.17 -17.83 5.70
CA PHE A 128 5.63 -17.79 5.88
C PHE A 128 6.33 -19.02 5.32
N ASP A 129 5.66 -20.17 5.23
CA ASP A 129 6.23 -21.42 4.72
C ASP A 129 6.33 -21.41 3.19
N THR A 130 5.45 -20.68 2.52
CA THR A 130 5.49 -20.46 1.08
C THR A 130 6.32 -19.22 0.69
N TYR A 131 7.06 -18.62 1.63
CA TYR A 131 7.90 -17.43 1.40
C TYR A 131 9.38 -17.76 1.62
N LEU A 132 10.16 -17.82 0.53
CA LEU A 132 11.60 -18.12 0.63
C LEU A 132 12.34 -17.02 1.39
N LYS A 133 13.02 -17.41 2.48
CA LYS A 133 13.92 -16.54 3.24
C LYS A 133 15.32 -16.55 2.61
N SER A 134 15.82 -15.37 2.25
CA SER A 134 17.18 -15.13 1.74
C SER A 134 17.71 -13.79 2.23
N GLU A 135 18.97 -13.47 1.98
CA GLU A 135 19.59 -12.23 2.46
C GLU A 135 18.87 -10.95 1.99
N PHE A 136 18.24 -10.93 0.81
CA PHE A 136 17.49 -9.77 0.33
C PHE A 136 16.21 -9.43 1.13
N ASN A 137 15.65 -10.36 1.91
CA ASN A 137 14.38 -10.21 2.64
C ASN A 137 14.41 -10.65 4.11
N LYS A 138 15.56 -11.18 4.57
CA LYS A 138 15.76 -11.80 5.88
C LYS A 138 15.30 -10.92 7.05
N GLU A 139 15.76 -9.67 7.10
CA GLU A 139 15.43 -8.74 8.19
C GLU A 139 13.91 -8.50 8.29
N SER A 140 13.26 -8.22 7.15
CA SER A 140 11.82 -7.98 7.13
C SER A 140 11.02 -9.20 7.59
N ILE A 141 11.44 -10.42 7.20
CA ILE A 141 10.80 -11.66 7.67
C ILE A 141 10.99 -11.84 9.18
N GLU A 142 12.21 -11.66 9.68
CA GLU A 142 12.54 -11.87 11.10
C GLU A 142 11.74 -10.93 12.00
N ILE A 143 11.63 -9.65 11.63
CA ILE A 143 10.82 -8.68 12.38
C ILE A 143 9.33 -9.03 12.30
N CYS A 144 8.82 -9.37 11.12
CA CYS A 144 7.42 -9.80 10.98
C CYS A 144 7.11 -11.03 11.85
N LYS A 145 8.02 -12.01 11.91
CA LYS A 145 7.89 -13.18 12.79
C LYS A 145 7.92 -12.79 14.27
N SER A 146 8.80 -11.89 14.68
CA SER A 146 8.86 -11.37 16.05
C SER A 146 7.55 -10.67 16.47
N ILE A 147 6.92 -9.89 15.57
CA ILE A 147 5.60 -9.30 15.81
C ILE A 147 4.52 -10.37 15.98
N VAL A 148 4.50 -11.39 15.11
CA VAL A 148 3.54 -12.50 15.19
C VAL A 148 3.70 -13.28 16.51
N ASN A 149 4.94 -13.55 16.90
CA ASN A 149 5.28 -14.26 18.14
C ASN A 149 5.08 -13.41 19.40
N GLN A 150 4.75 -12.12 19.27
CA GLN A 150 4.64 -11.15 20.37
C GLN A 150 5.95 -10.95 21.14
N GLU A 151 7.08 -11.08 20.44
CA GLU A 151 8.43 -10.84 20.98
C GLU A 151 8.90 -9.40 20.71
N SER A 152 8.10 -8.61 19.99
CA SER A 152 8.40 -7.25 19.58
C SER A 152 7.40 -6.25 20.15
N ASP A 153 7.91 -5.14 20.68
CA ASP A 153 7.12 -3.98 21.11
C ASP A 153 6.92 -2.95 19.99
N LEU A 154 7.23 -3.29 18.73
CA LEU A 154 7.10 -2.39 17.59
C LEU A 154 5.63 -2.07 17.30
N ASN A 155 5.28 -0.79 17.40
CA ASN A 155 3.94 -0.30 17.06
C ASN A 155 3.79 0.05 15.58
N ILE A 156 4.87 0.41 14.88
CA ILE A 156 4.91 0.71 13.45
C ILE A 156 6.09 -0.01 12.80
N LEU A 157 5.80 -0.79 11.76
CA LEU A 157 6.79 -1.38 10.86
C LEU A 157 6.53 -0.88 9.44
N PHE A 158 7.49 -0.20 8.85
CA PHE A 158 7.44 0.24 7.45
C PHE A 158 8.37 -0.64 6.61
N ILE A 159 7.81 -1.30 5.59
CA ILE A 159 8.50 -2.20 4.69
C ILE A 159 8.53 -1.55 3.30
N SER A 160 9.70 -1.04 2.88
CA SER A 160 9.89 -0.55 1.52
C SER A 160 10.46 -1.63 0.60
N GLY A 161 10.19 -1.53 -0.70
CA GLY A 161 10.85 -2.34 -1.70
C GLY A 161 10.21 -2.24 -3.08
N PRO A 162 10.90 -2.60 -4.17
CA PRO A 162 10.38 -2.49 -5.53
C PRO A 162 9.05 -3.24 -5.77
N SER A 163 8.42 -3.03 -6.92
CA SER A 163 7.24 -3.82 -7.27
C SER A 163 7.59 -5.30 -7.47
N GLY A 164 6.68 -6.20 -7.05
CA GLY A 164 6.78 -7.63 -7.35
C GLY A 164 7.89 -8.40 -6.61
N ILE A 165 8.37 -7.90 -5.47
CA ILE A 165 9.41 -8.54 -4.62
C ILE A 165 8.84 -9.24 -3.36
N GLY A 166 7.52 -9.33 -3.22
CA GLY A 166 6.87 -10.13 -2.18
C GLY A 166 6.33 -9.37 -0.95
N LYS A 167 6.21 -8.03 -0.99
CA LYS A 167 5.61 -7.24 0.10
C LYS A 167 4.20 -7.70 0.48
N THR A 168 3.30 -7.80 -0.52
CA THR A 168 1.92 -8.27 -0.32
C THR A 168 1.85 -9.68 0.26
N HIS A 169 2.71 -10.60 -0.20
CA HIS A 169 2.78 -11.96 0.35
C HIS A 169 3.17 -11.91 1.82
N LEU A 170 4.22 -11.16 2.17
CA LEU A 170 4.67 -11.04 3.57
C LEU A 170 3.58 -10.45 4.49
N LEU A 171 2.87 -9.40 4.05
CA LEU A 171 1.75 -8.82 4.81
C LEU A 171 0.63 -9.84 5.01
N GLN A 172 0.22 -10.55 3.96
CA GLN A 172 -0.83 -11.55 4.09
C GLN A 172 -0.39 -12.76 4.93
N ALA A 173 0.88 -13.14 4.90
CA ALA A 173 1.43 -14.18 5.77
C ALA A 173 1.35 -13.81 7.26
N VAL A 174 1.60 -12.54 7.60
CA VAL A 174 1.36 -12.01 8.95
C VAL A 174 -0.12 -12.06 9.29
N GLY A 175 -1.00 -11.60 8.39
CA GLY A 175 -2.44 -11.62 8.60
C GLY A 175 -2.98 -13.02 8.87
N ASN A 176 -2.61 -13.99 8.03
CA ASN A 176 -2.94 -15.41 8.19
C ASN A 176 -2.52 -15.94 9.56
N LYS A 177 -1.31 -15.62 10.04
CA LYS A 177 -0.86 -16.06 11.37
C LYS A 177 -1.67 -15.45 12.52
N PHE A 178 -2.04 -14.17 12.42
CA PHE A 178 -2.92 -13.56 13.43
C PHE A 178 -4.31 -14.20 13.43
N ASP A 179 -4.88 -14.50 12.26
CA ASP A 179 -6.17 -15.17 12.13
C ASP A 179 -6.13 -16.62 12.67
N GLU A 180 -5.06 -17.38 12.38
CA GLU A 180 -4.80 -18.71 12.94
C GLU A 180 -4.76 -18.68 14.48
N MET A 181 -4.24 -17.60 15.07
CA MET A 181 -4.19 -17.39 16.52
C MET A 181 -5.52 -16.88 17.12
N GLY A 182 -6.56 -16.70 16.30
CA GLY A 182 -7.84 -16.13 16.72
C GLY A 182 -7.76 -14.64 17.09
N LYS A 183 -6.69 -13.96 16.67
CA LYS A 183 -6.51 -12.51 16.90
C LYS A 183 -7.13 -11.73 15.75
N LYS A 184 -7.61 -10.52 16.06
CA LYS A 184 -8.23 -9.67 15.05
C LYS A 184 -7.16 -9.00 14.22
N SER A 185 -7.08 -9.36 12.95
CA SER A 185 -6.26 -8.68 11.96
C SER A 185 -7.15 -7.87 11.00
N ILE A 186 -6.61 -6.83 10.36
CA ILE A 186 -7.26 -6.17 9.22
C ILE A 186 -6.20 -5.89 8.15
N TYR A 187 -6.48 -6.27 6.91
CA TYR A 187 -5.67 -5.97 5.74
C TYR A 187 -6.38 -5.00 4.80
N ILE A 188 -5.73 -3.86 4.54
CA ILE A 188 -6.29 -2.76 3.76
C ILE A 188 -5.43 -2.53 2.54
N THR A 189 -6.05 -2.71 1.38
CA THR A 189 -5.53 -2.24 0.10
C THR A 189 -6.17 -0.91 -0.27
N PRO A 190 -5.58 -0.14 -1.20
CA PRO A 190 -6.18 1.09 -1.70
C PRO A 190 -7.58 0.86 -2.30
N ILE A 191 -7.81 -0.30 -2.93
CA ILE A 191 -9.11 -0.68 -3.49
C ILE A 191 -10.15 -0.85 -2.38
N ILE A 192 -9.79 -1.60 -1.32
CA ILE A 192 -10.68 -1.82 -0.17
C ILE A 192 -10.98 -0.48 0.52
N PHE A 193 -9.95 0.34 0.71
CA PHE A 193 -10.08 1.66 1.31
C PHE A 193 -10.99 2.58 0.49
N ASN A 194 -10.76 2.68 -0.84
CA ASN A 194 -11.59 3.51 -1.71
C ASN A 194 -13.05 3.04 -1.73
N LYS A 195 -13.27 1.73 -1.91
CA LYS A 195 -14.62 1.16 -1.99
C LYS A 195 -15.40 1.31 -0.67
N LYS A 196 -14.74 1.13 0.47
CA LYS A 196 -15.43 0.94 1.77
C LYS A 196 -15.31 2.13 2.73
N ILE A 197 -14.33 3.00 2.54
CA ILE A 197 -14.00 4.09 3.47
C ILE A 197 -14.23 5.46 2.82
N LEU A 198 -13.82 5.67 1.55
CA LEU A 198 -13.99 6.96 0.91
C LEU A 198 -15.46 7.39 0.77
N GLY A 199 -16.38 6.46 0.45
CA GLY A 199 -17.81 6.78 0.35
C GLY A 199 -18.36 7.36 1.66
N ALA A 200 -18.07 6.70 2.78
CA ALA A 200 -18.49 7.19 4.09
C ALA A 200 -17.86 8.54 4.48
N LEU A 201 -16.61 8.79 4.07
CA LEU A 201 -15.96 10.08 4.26
C LEU A 201 -16.58 11.18 3.39
N GLN A 202 -17.12 10.85 2.21
CA GLN A 202 -17.81 11.81 1.34
C GLN A 202 -19.20 12.16 1.88
N ASP A 203 -19.90 11.17 2.42
CA ASP A 203 -21.25 11.34 3.00
C ASP A 203 -21.23 12.05 4.37
N ASN A 204 -20.04 12.32 4.93
CA ASN A 204 -19.83 12.94 6.24
C ASN A 204 -20.63 12.28 7.39
N ASN A 205 -20.91 10.97 7.30
CA ASN A 205 -21.63 10.25 8.34
C ASN A 205 -20.74 10.07 9.58
N THR A 206 -20.80 11.03 10.50
CA THR A 206 -19.90 11.12 11.67
C THR A 206 -19.98 9.87 12.56
N ASN A 207 -21.18 9.31 12.74
CA ASN A 207 -21.39 8.10 13.54
C ASN A 207 -20.70 6.89 12.91
N TYR A 208 -20.86 6.71 11.58
CA TYR A 208 -20.21 5.62 10.87
C TYR A 208 -18.69 5.79 10.85
N ILE A 209 -18.18 7.00 10.60
CA ILE A 209 -16.74 7.31 10.61
C ILE A 209 -16.13 7.03 11.99
N SER A 210 -16.80 7.41 13.06
CA SER A 210 -16.35 7.12 14.43
C SER A 210 -16.28 5.62 14.70
N LYS A 211 -17.34 4.86 14.36
CA LYS A 211 -17.33 3.38 14.51
C LYS A 211 -16.25 2.72 13.67
N LEU A 212 -15.99 3.24 12.46
CA LEU A 212 -14.92 2.79 11.58
C LEU A 212 -13.54 3.00 12.22
N LEU A 213 -13.28 4.21 12.73
CA LEU A 213 -12.04 4.54 13.42
C LEU A 213 -11.84 3.69 14.68
N SER A 214 -12.90 3.53 15.48
CA SER A 214 -12.89 2.66 16.66
C SER A 214 -12.54 1.22 16.28
N HIS A 215 -13.14 0.69 15.22
CA HIS A 215 -12.85 -0.66 14.73
C HIS A 215 -11.38 -0.80 14.30
N LEU A 216 -10.91 0.05 13.39
CA LEU A 216 -9.54 0.04 12.84
C LEU A 216 -8.45 0.26 13.91
N THR A 217 -8.76 0.99 14.99
CA THR A 217 -7.82 1.23 16.09
C THR A 217 -7.90 0.17 17.20
N SER A 218 -8.89 -0.72 17.17
CA SER A 218 -9.10 -1.76 18.19
C SER A 218 -8.49 -3.12 17.84
N VAL A 219 -8.27 -3.40 16.56
CA VAL A 219 -7.75 -4.70 16.10
C VAL A 219 -6.31 -4.93 16.54
N ASP A 220 -5.94 -6.20 16.70
CA ASP A 220 -4.64 -6.62 17.20
C ASP A 220 -3.51 -6.26 16.24
N ILE A 221 -3.77 -6.35 14.93
CA ILE A 221 -2.83 -5.88 13.90
C ILE A 221 -3.58 -5.21 12.74
N LEU A 222 -2.97 -4.16 12.18
CA LEU A 222 -3.45 -3.48 11.00
C LEU A 222 -2.36 -3.48 9.92
N LEU A 223 -2.73 -3.89 8.72
CA LEU A 223 -1.81 -4.08 7.60
C LEU A 223 -2.24 -3.17 6.45
N PHE A 224 -1.39 -2.23 6.06
CA PHE A 224 -1.60 -1.40 4.88
C PHE A 224 -0.68 -1.83 3.75
N ASP A 225 -1.24 -2.16 2.59
CA ASP A 225 -0.47 -2.52 1.40
C ASP A 225 -0.45 -1.38 0.38
N ASP A 226 0.67 -1.15 -0.30
CA ASP A 226 0.83 -0.07 -1.29
C ASP A 226 0.44 1.32 -0.73
N PHE A 227 1.01 1.67 0.42
CA PHE A 227 0.66 2.87 1.20
C PHE A 227 0.76 4.18 0.41
N GLN A 228 1.64 4.25 -0.60
CA GLN A 228 1.77 5.42 -1.48
C GLN A 228 0.44 5.82 -2.14
N ILE A 229 -0.41 4.85 -2.49
CA ILE A 229 -1.68 5.08 -3.21
C ILE A 229 -2.74 5.73 -2.27
N PHE A 230 -2.58 5.61 -0.95
CA PHE A 230 -3.47 6.24 0.01
C PHE A 230 -3.23 7.75 0.16
N GLY A 231 -2.06 8.24 -0.27
CA GLY A 231 -1.73 9.66 -0.25
C GLY A 231 -1.81 10.31 -1.64
N GLU A 232 -1.45 9.55 -2.68
CA GLU A 232 -1.45 10.03 -4.06
C GLU A 232 -2.86 10.42 -4.55
N GLY A 233 -3.03 11.68 -4.98
CA GLY A 233 -4.30 12.19 -5.50
C GLY A 233 -5.46 12.26 -4.49
N GLN A 234 -5.24 11.89 -3.22
CA GLN A 234 -6.32 11.82 -2.22
C GLN A 234 -6.61 13.18 -1.57
N LYS A 235 -7.87 13.38 -1.16
CA LYS A 235 -8.33 14.58 -0.45
C LYS A 235 -7.70 14.69 0.96
N LYS A 236 -7.61 15.92 1.48
CA LYS A 236 -7.07 16.19 2.83
C LYS A 236 -7.79 15.42 3.94
N GLN A 237 -9.12 15.30 3.85
CA GLN A 237 -9.94 14.55 4.82
C GLN A 237 -9.52 13.08 4.92
N THR A 238 -9.27 12.45 3.77
CA THR A 238 -8.79 11.06 3.68
C THR A 238 -7.45 10.87 4.36
N LYS A 239 -6.48 11.76 4.07
CA LYS A 239 -5.15 11.73 4.68
C LYS A 239 -5.21 11.94 6.20
N ASN A 240 -6.09 12.85 6.64
CA ASN A 240 -6.33 13.08 8.06
C ASN A 240 -6.94 11.85 8.76
N PHE A 241 -7.85 11.13 8.11
CA PHE A 241 -8.42 9.90 8.65
C PHE A 241 -7.34 8.82 8.86
N ILE A 242 -6.45 8.64 7.89
CA ILE A 242 -5.30 7.72 8.00
C ILE A 242 -4.37 8.13 9.13
N TYR A 243 -4.07 9.43 9.25
CA TYR A 243 -3.29 9.96 10.38
C TYR A 243 -3.93 9.60 11.72
N GLN A 244 -5.25 9.79 11.88
CA GLN A 244 -5.96 9.47 13.12
C GLN A 244 -5.88 7.98 13.47
N ILE A 245 -5.99 7.09 12.47
CA ILE A 245 -5.84 5.64 12.69
C ILE A 245 -4.44 5.35 13.22
N ILE A 246 -3.40 5.85 12.55
CA ILE A 246 -2.00 5.56 12.91
C ILE A 246 -1.66 6.15 14.27
N ASP A 247 -2.02 7.40 14.53
CA ASP A 247 -1.79 8.07 15.81
C ASP A 247 -2.43 7.31 16.98
N ALA A 248 -3.71 6.95 16.86
CA ALA A 248 -4.42 6.21 17.90
C ALA A 248 -3.85 4.80 18.13
N ARG A 249 -3.39 4.12 17.08
CA ARG A 249 -2.77 2.78 17.21
C ARG A 249 -1.39 2.87 17.86
N MET A 250 -0.59 3.89 17.54
CA MET A 250 0.68 4.15 18.20
C MET A 250 0.49 4.40 19.70
N GLN A 251 -0.48 5.24 20.08
CA GLN A 251 -0.78 5.53 21.50
C GLN A 251 -1.22 4.27 22.28
N LYS A 252 -1.85 3.31 21.59
CA LYS A 252 -2.29 2.03 22.18
C LYS A 252 -1.24 0.93 22.09
N ASN A 253 -0.03 1.21 21.58
CA ASN A 253 1.00 0.21 21.27
C ASN A 253 0.46 -0.99 20.47
N LYS A 254 -0.43 -0.73 19.50
CA LYS A 254 -0.98 -1.77 18.63
C LYS A 254 -0.18 -1.82 17.32
N PRO A 255 0.40 -2.97 16.93
CA PRO A 255 1.27 -3.06 15.77
C PRO A 255 0.54 -2.72 14.48
N THR A 256 1.20 -1.95 13.62
CA THR A 256 0.73 -1.58 12.29
C THR A 256 1.86 -1.80 11.31
N ILE A 257 1.64 -2.66 10.31
CA ILE A 257 2.62 -2.93 9.25
C ILE A 257 2.18 -2.20 7.99
N ILE A 258 3.11 -1.47 7.38
CA ILE A 258 2.87 -0.63 6.22
C ILE A 258 3.85 -1.04 5.13
N SER A 259 3.34 -1.43 3.97
CA SER A 259 4.15 -1.71 2.79
C SER A 259 4.12 -0.52 1.83
N ALA A 260 5.23 -0.24 1.16
CA ALA A 260 5.30 0.77 0.10
C ALA A 260 6.29 0.39 -1.00
N GLU A 261 6.05 0.90 -2.22
CA GLU A 261 6.97 0.72 -3.36
C GLU A 261 8.16 1.68 -3.36
N MET A 262 8.23 2.58 -2.39
CA MET A 262 9.25 3.62 -2.27
C MET A 262 9.72 3.76 -0.82
N ASP A 263 10.88 4.39 -0.65
CA ASP A 263 11.41 4.64 0.69
C ASP A 263 10.60 5.73 1.40
N LEU A 264 10.60 5.73 2.74
CA LEU A 264 9.78 6.63 3.54
C LEU A 264 10.02 8.11 3.17
N LYS A 265 11.27 8.49 2.89
CA LYS A 265 11.65 9.87 2.48
C LYS A 265 10.89 10.34 1.23
N ASP A 266 10.65 9.45 0.28
CA ASP A 266 9.99 9.77 -1.00
C ASP A 266 8.47 9.80 -0.81
N LEU A 267 7.97 9.03 0.17
CA LEU A 267 6.57 9.02 0.58
C LEU A 267 6.11 10.38 1.15
N LYS A 268 7.05 11.21 1.65
CA LYS A 268 6.77 12.51 2.26
C LYS A 268 5.94 13.43 1.36
N VAL A 269 6.09 13.34 0.05
CA VAL A 269 5.36 14.17 -0.93
C VAL A 269 3.84 13.91 -0.88
N TYR A 270 3.42 12.72 -0.46
CA TYR A 270 2.02 12.32 -0.50
C TYR A 270 1.25 12.61 0.79
N PHE A 271 1.93 12.89 1.90
CA PHE A 271 1.32 13.02 3.23
C PHE A 271 1.78 14.28 3.96
N GLU A 272 1.01 14.68 4.98
CA GLU A 272 1.39 15.82 5.83
C GLU A 272 2.57 15.45 6.75
N ASP A 273 3.40 16.44 7.12
CA ASP A 273 4.61 16.24 7.93
C ASP A 273 4.33 15.44 9.22
N ARG A 274 3.19 15.69 9.87
CA ARG A 274 2.80 14.98 11.09
C ARG A 274 2.63 13.47 10.91
N LEU A 275 2.14 13.00 9.77
CA LEU A 275 2.03 11.56 9.52
C LEU A 275 3.41 10.99 9.21
N TYR A 276 4.20 11.71 8.42
CA TYR A 276 5.56 11.33 8.09
C TYR A 276 6.43 11.14 9.35
N THR A 277 6.38 12.06 10.32
CA THR A 277 7.16 11.94 11.56
C THR A 277 6.74 10.73 12.41
N ARG A 278 5.46 10.37 12.42
CA ARG A 278 4.98 9.15 13.09
C ARG A 278 5.50 7.89 12.44
N LEU A 279 5.50 7.84 11.11
CA LEU A 279 6.07 6.72 10.36
C LEU A 279 7.59 6.61 10.59
N GLN A 280 8.29 7.75 10.66
CA GLN A 280 9.73 7.80 10.90
C GLN A 280 10.11 7.34 12.31
N ALA A 281 9.23 7.52 13.30
CA ALA A 281 9.44 7.00 14.65
C ALA A 281 9.29 5.46 14.75
N GLY A 282 8.75 4.81 13.73
CA GLY A 282 8.65 3.36 13.63
C GLY A 282 9.94 2.68 13.16
N PHE A 283 9.90 1.36 13.02
CA PHE A 283 11.00 0.60 12.44
C PHE A 283 10.91 0.60 10.91
N LEU A 284 12.02 0.89 10.25
CA LEU A 284 12.13 0.92 8.79
C LEU A 284 12.95 -0.29 8.32
N THR A 285 12.37 -1.16 7.50
CA THR A 285 13.07 -2.26 6.84
C THR A 285 12.85 -2.21 5.33
N LYS A 286 13.73 -2.86 4.58
CA LYS A 286 13.71 -2.86 3.13
C LYS A 286 13.91 -4.25 2.57
N ILE A 287 12.96 -4.70 1.76
CA ILE A 287 13.14 -5.89 0.93
C ILE A 287 13.81 -5.44 -0.37
N LYS A 288 15.01 -5.99 -0.62
CA LYS A 288 15.85 -5.61 -1.77
C LYS A 288 15.47 -6.42 -3.01
N LYS A 289 16.03 -6.03 -4.16
CA LYS A 289 15.97 -6.88 -5.36
C LYS A 289 16.91 -8.07 -5.13
N PRO A 290 16.47 -9.32 -5.39
CA PRO A 290 17.35 -10.48 -5.30
C PRO A 290 18.53 -10.38 -6.26
N GLU A 291 19.65 -10.99 -5.88
CA GLU A 291 20.79 -11.21 -6.76
C GLU A 291 20.56 -12.43 -7.67
N ILE A 292 21.41 -12.59 -8.70
CA ILE A 292 21.31 -13.71 -9.67
C ILE A 292 21.26 -15.07 -8.97
N LYS A 293 22.09 -15.27 -7.94
CA LYS A 293 22.10 -16.52 -7.17
C LYS A 293 20.76 -16.72 -6.45
N GLU A 294 20.27 -15.70 -5.77
CA GLU A 294 19.00 -15.76 -5.05
C GLU A 294 17.80 -15.95 -6.00
N TYR A 295 17.87 -15.46 -7.25
CA TYR A 295 16.87 -15.76 -8.28
C TYR A 295 16.87 -17.24 -8.71
N LYS A 296 18.02 -17.92 -8.71
CA LYS A 296 18.07 -19.37 -8.95
C LYS A 296 17.43 -20.12 -7.79
N ASP A 297 17.78 -19.76 -6.56
CA ASP A 297 17.18 -20.35 -5.35
C ASP A 297 15.66 -20.12 -5.31
N LEU A 298 15.21 -18.92 -5.70
CA LEU A 298 13.79 -18.60 -5.86
C LEU A 298 13.12 -19.42 -6.96
N LEU A 299 13.76 -19.60 -8.11
CA LEU A 299 13.23 -20.41 -9.20
C LEU A 299 12.98 -21.85 -8.74
N ASP A 300 13.99 -22.45 -8.10
CA ASP A 300 13.89 -23.83 -7.60
C ASP A 300 12.79 -23.94 -6.55
N PHE A 301 12.76 -23.03 -5.58
CA PHE A 301 11.69 -22.97 -4.59
C PHE A 301 10.30 -22.84 -5.23
N LEU A 302 10.13 -21.94 -6.21
CA LEU A 302 8.84 -21.72 -6.86
C LEU A 302 8.40 -22.91 -7.72
N LEU A 303 9.33 -23.61 -8.37
CA LEU A 303 9.05 -24.83 -9.13
C LEU A 303 8.49 -25.91 -8.19
N GLU A 304 9.16 -26.17 -7.06
CA GLU A 304 8.73 -27.15 -6.08
C GLU A 304 7.36 -26.81 -5.47
N GLN A 305 7.15 -25.54 -5.10
CA GLN A 305 5.85 -25.06 -4.62
C GLN A 305 4.72 -25.22 -5.66
N ASN A 306 5.07 -25.30 -6.93
CA ASN A 306 4.12 -25.53 -8.03
C ASN A 306 4.05 -27.00 -8.47
N GLY A 307 4.70 -27.90 -7.73
CA GLY A 307 4.71 -29.34 -7.99
C GLY A 307 5.54 -29.73 -9.21
N VAL A 308 6.50 -28.90 -9.62
CA VAL A 308 7.48 -29.22 -10.66
C VAL A 308 8.80 -29.51 -9.95
N ASN A 309 9.32 -30.73 -10.09
CA ASN A 309 10.64 -31.05 -9.54
C ASN A 309 11.70 -30.17 -10.24
N SER A 310 12.38 -29.36 -9.46
CA SER A 310 13.40 -28.40 -9.90
C SER A 310 14.63 -29.05 -10.53
N ASP A 311 14.90 -30.33 -10.24
CA ASP A 311 16.00 -31.11 -10.83
C ASP A 311 15.74 -31.48 -12.30
N ILE A 312 14.47 -31.50 -12.74
CA ILE A 312 14.12 -31.74 -14.14
C ILE A 312 14.53 -30.55 -15.00
N VAL A 313 14.55 -29.34 -14.43
CA VAL A 313 14.90 -28.12 -15.17
C VAL A 313 16.41 -28.00 -15.22
N ASP A 314 17.00 -28.24 -16.39
CA ASP A 314 18.45 -28.19 -16.58
C ASP A 314 19.05 -26.80 -16.34
N GLN A 315 20.37 -26.75 -16.14
CA GLN A 315 21.08 -25.50 -15.79
C GLN A 315 20.93 -24.42 -16.87
N GLU A 316 20.88 -24.80 -18.15
CA GLU A 316 20.70 -23.87 -19.26
C GLU A 316 19.31 -23.22 -19.24
N SER A 317 18.28 -24.02 -18.92
CA SER A 317 16.91 -23.56 -18.68
C SER A 317 16.84 -22.63 -17.48
N LYS A 318 17.49 -22.97 -16.35
CA LYS A 318 17.57 -22.10 -15.17
C LYS A 318 18.24 -20.77 -15.49
N ASP A 319 19.33 -20.79 -16.24
CA ASP A 319 20.04 -19.58 -16.67
C ASP A 319 19.20 -18.73 -17.62
N PHE A 320 18.44 -19.35 -18.53
CA PHE A 320 17.43 -18.65 -19.34
C PHE A 320 16.39 -17.96 -18.47
N PHE A 321 15.82 -18.65 -17.47
CA PHE A 321 14.79 -18.07 -16.62
C PHE A 321 15.31 -16.85 -15.85
N VAL A 322 16.49 -16.96 -15.24
CA VAL A 322 17.07 -15.83 -14.50
C VAL A 322 17.41 -14.68 -15.43
N ARG A 323 17.92 -14.94 -16.63
CA ARG A 323 18.22 -13.88 -17.60
C ARG A 323 16.96 -13.12 -18.04
N GLU A 324 15.89 -13.82 -18.37
CA GLU A 324 14.69 -13.19 -18.97
C GLU A 324 13.68 -12.69 -17.92
N PHE A 325 13.62 -13.32 -16.73
CA PHE A 325 12.54 -13.06 -15.76
C PHE A 325 13.01 -12.48 -14.41
N SER A 326 14.29 -12.13 -14.23
CA SER A 326 14.82 -11.47 -13.02
C SER A 326 14.46 -9.97 -12.89
N THR A 327 13.44 -9.51 -13.61
CA THR A 327 12.90 -8.15 -13.44
C THR A 327 12.14 -8.01 -12.12
N SER A 328 11.42 -9.06 -11.70
CA SER A 328 10.74 -9.17 -10.40
C SER A 328 10.42 -10.64 -10.08
N ILE A 329 10.18 -10.95 -8.81
CA ILE A 329 9.72 -12.29 -8.40
C ILE A 329 8.35 -12.62 -9.04
N ARG A 330 7.50 -11.61 -9.24
CA ARG A 330 6.22 -11.77 -9.96
C ARG A 330 6.41 -12.26 -11.40
N ALA A 331 7.41 -11.73 -12.13
CA ALA A 331 7.71 -12.17 -13.49
C ALA A 331 8.21 -13.63 -13.51
N LEU A 332 9.09 -13.98 -12.58
CA LEU A 332 9.59 -15.34 -12.41
C LEU A 332 8.47 -16.33 -12.05
N LEU A 333 7.57 -15.95 -11.14
CA LEU A 333 6.39 -16.74 -10.79
C LEU A 333 5.45 -16.96 -12.00
N GLY A 334 5.30 -15.95 -12.85
CA GLY A 334 4.56 -16.07 -14.11
C GLY A 334 5.18 -17.11 -15.04
N ALA A 335 6.51 -17.09 -15.18
CA ALA A 335 7.24 -18.08 -15.97
C ALA A 335 7.09 -19.50 -15.39
N VAL A 336 7.24 -19.67 -14.08
CA VAL A 336 7.04 -20.96 -13.39
C VAL A 336 5.61 -21.47 -13.55
N THR A 337 4.62 -20.59 -13.45
CA THR A 337 3.20 -20.96 -13.67
C THR A 337 2.98 -21.47 -15.08
N LYS A 338 3.65 -20.86 -16.07
CA LYS A 338 3.61 -21.34 -17.46
C LYS A 338 4.29 -22.71 -17.60
N VAL A 339 5.46 -22.91 -16.99
CA VAL A 339 6.17 -24.20 -16.99
C VAL A 339 5.31 -25.31 -16.36
N LYS A 340 4.65 -25.03 -15.23
CA LYS A 340 3.73 -25.96 -14.56
C LYS A 340 2.67 -26.52 -15.51
N TYR A 341 2.11 -25.67 -16.39
CA TYR A 341 1.12 -26.12 -17.38
C TYR A 341 1.68 -27.20 -18.32
N TYR A 342 2.96 -27.10 -18.68
CA TYR A 342 3.66 -28.05 -19.56
C TYR A 342 4.46 -29.13 -18.80
N LYS A 343 4.20 -29.33 -17.49
CA LYS A 343 4.97 -30.25 -16.63
C LYS A 343 5.13 -31.66 -17.24
N ASN A 344 4.08 -32.19 -17.86
CA ASN A 344 4.11 -33.53 -18.46
C ASN A 344 5.01 -33.60 -19.69
N ASP A 345 5.15 -32.51 -20.44
CA ASP A 345 6.02 -32.46 -21.61
C ASP A 345 7.48 -32.38 -21.18
N LEU A 346 7.78 -31.65 -20.09
CA LEU A 346 9.11 -31.63 -19.49
C LEU A 346 9.53 -33.02 -19.00
N LEU A 347 8.62 -33.76 -18.35
CA LEU A 347 8.89 -35.12 -17.84
C LEU A 347 9.20 -36.15 -18.93
N LYS A 348 8.68 -35.94 -20.14
CA LYS A 348 8.87 -36.83 -21.29
C LYS A 348 10.00 -36.36 -22.22
N ALA A 349 10.60 -35.21 -21.93
CA ALA A 349 11.60 -34.61 -22.81
C ALA A 349 12.94 -35.33 -22.66
N ASP A 350 13.55 -35.69 -23.79
CA ASP A 350 14.95 -36.11 -23.82
C ASP A 350 15.88 -34.92 -23.51
N TYR A 351 15.46 -33.70 -23.87
CA TYR A 351 16.18 -32.46 -23.60
C TYR A 351 15.20 -31.34 -23.21
N VAL A 352 15.24 -30.96 -21.93
CA VAL A 352 14.26 -30.08 -21.30
C VAL A 352 14.34 -28.66 -21.86
N PHE A 353 15.55 -28.15 -22.12
CA PHE A 353 15.70 -26.82 -22.70
C PHE A 353 15.00 -26.64 -24.05
N SER A 354 14.93 -27.68 -24.90
CA SER A 354 14.15 -27.60 -26.15
C SER A 354 12.66 -27.34 -25.91
N VAL A 355 12.10 -27.97 -24.88
CA VAL A 355 10.70 -27.76 -24.49
C VAL A 355 10.53 -26.35 -23.95
N ILE A 356 11.42 -25.89 -23.07
CA ILE A 356 11.41 -24.51 -22.56
C ILE A 356 11.48 -23.49 -23.71
N LYS A 357 12.37 -23.70 -24.69
CA LYS A 357 12.51 -22.84 -25.85
C LYS A 357 11.22 -22.74 -26.66
N ASN A 358 10.51 -23.85 -26.82
CA ASN A 358 9.22 -23.85 -27.49
C ASN A 358 8.14 -23.12 -26.67
N ILE A 359 8.07 -23.36 -25.35
CA ILE A 359 7.13 -22.69 -24.44
C ILE A 359 7.30 -21.17 -24.48
N PHE A 360 8.55 -20.70 -24.55
CA PHE A 360 8.91 -19.28 -24.52
C PHE A 360 9.40 -18.76 -25.88
N LYS A 361 8.95 -19.35 -26.99
CA LYS A 361 9.41 -19.00 -28.35
C LYS A 361 9.47 -17.50 -28.65
N ASP A 362 8.56 -16.70 -28.09
CA ASP A 362 8.49 -15.24 -28.32
C ASP A 362 9.67 -14.49 -27.65
N TYR A 363 10.20 -15.03 -26.56
CA TYR A 363 11.42 -14.52 -25.91
C TYR A 363 12.67 -14.86 -26.73
N PHE A 364 12.63 -15.97 -27.48
CA PHE A 364 13.72 -16.37 -28.37
C PHE A 364 13.62 -15.74 -29.77
N SER A 365 12.42 -15.45 -30.26
CA SER A 365 12.20 -14.82 -31.57
C SER A 365 12.52 -13.31 -31.57
N SER A 366 12.57 -12.70 -30.40
CA SER A 366 13.08 -11.34 -30.17
C SER A 366 14.62 -11.27 -30.18
N PHE A 367 15.30 -12.41 -30.15
CA PHE A 367 16.75 -12.51 -30.18
C PHE A 367 17.23 -12.54 -31.64
N ILE A 368 17.17 -11.40 -32.33
CA ILE A 368 18.05 -11.20 -33.48
C ILE A 368 19.44 -11.16 -32.86
N ALA A 369 20.24 -12.22 -33.05
CA ALA A 369 21.64 -12.20 -32.64
C ALA A 369 22.26 -10.89 -33.16
N PRO A 370 22.80 -10.03 -32.28
CA PRO A 370 23.21 -8.70 -32.68
C PRO A 370 24.24 -8.84 -33.79
N THR A 371 23.95 -8.38 -35.00
CA THR A 371 24.98 -8.37 -36.05
C THR A 371 25.94 -7.21 -35.78
N PRO A 372 27.17 -7.23 -36.31
CA PRO A 372 28.06 -6.08 -36.24
C PRO A 372 27.40 -4.77 -36.70
N GLU A 373 26.49 -4.85 -37.67
CA GLU A 373 25.71 -3.73 -38.16
C GLU A 373 24.73 -3.18 -37.12
N ILE A 374 24.00 -4.05 -36.44
CA ILE A 374 23.08 -3.67 -35.36
C ILE A 374 23.87 -3.02 -34.19
N ILE A 375 25.05 -3.56 -33.85
CA ILE A 375 25.93 -2.98 -32.82
C ILE A 375 26.36 -1.56 -33.22
N VAL A 376 26.88 -1.36 -34.44
CA VAL A 376 27.31 -0.04 -34.91
C VAL A 376 26.14 0.95 -34.93
N LYS A 377 24.94 0.52 -35.31
CA LYS A 377 23.74 1.36 -35.32
C LYS A 377 23.30 1.75 -33.90
N ALA A 378 23.31 0.82 -32.95
CA ALA A 378 22.96 1.10 -31.55
C ALA A 378 23.94 2.09 -30.92
N VAL A 379 25.24 1.91 -31.16
CA VAL A 379 26.30 2.81 -30.70
C VAL A 379 26.19 4.20 -31.36
N SER A 380 25.90 4.23 -32.66
CA SER A 380 25.65 5.48 -33.41
C SER A 380 24.49 6.27 -32.83
N ASN A 381 23.37 5.61 -32.53
CA ASN A 381 22.20 6.24 -31.92
C ASN A 381 22.50 6.76 -30.51
N TYR A 382 23.24 5.98 -29.71
CA TYR A 382 23.61 6.35 -28.34
C TYR A 382 24.46 7.62 -28.28
N TYR A 383 25.55 7.64 -29.06
CA TYR A 383 26.49 8.75 -29.10
C TYR A 383 26.07 9.88 -30.05
N LYS A 384 24.95 9.73 -30.75
CA LYS A 384 24.45 10.66 -31.77
C LYS A 384 25.51 10.99 -32.84
N VAL A 385 26.28 9.98 -33.25
CA VAL A 385 27.30 10.07 -34.31
C VAL A 385 26.87 9.27 -35.53
N ASN A 386 27.41 9.55 -36.72
CA ASN A 386 27.04 8.80 -37.91
C ASN A 386 27.69 7.39 -37.93
N THR A 387 26.96 6.35 -38.34
CA THR A 387 27.52 4.99 -38.50
C THR A 387 28.74 4.96 -39.43
N ARG A 388 28.71 5.75 -40.51
CA ARG A 388 29.83 5.88 -41.47
C ARG A 388 31.06 6.52 -40.83
N GLU A 389 30.88 7.38 -39.85
CA GLU A 389 31.99 8.02 -39.13
C GLU A 389 32.66 7.04 -38.15
N ILE A 390 31.88 6.18 -37.50
CA ILE A 390 32.38 5.09 -36.66
C ILE A 390 33.28 4.17 -37.50
N MET A 391 32.85 3.80 -38.71
CA MET A 391 33.64 2.99 -39.64
C MET A 391 34.75 3.80 -40.36
N GLY A 392 34.62 5.13 -40.41
CA GLY A 392 35.50 6.05 -41.13
C GLY A 392 36.83 6.32 -40.44
N LYS A 393 37.73 7.05 -41.11
CA LYS A 393 39.11 7.35 -40.66
C LYS A 393 39.22 8.51 -39.67
N THR A 394 38.11 9.14 -39.31
CA THR A 394 38.09 10.31 -38.43
C THR A 394 38.65 10.01 -37.04
N ARG A 395 39.47 10.95 -36.54
CA ARG A 395 40.14 10.89 -35.23
C ARG A 395 39.49 11.80 -34.19
N LYS A 396 38.31 12.39 -34.49
CA LYS A 396 37.56 13.18 -33.50
C LYS A 396 37.28 12.34 -32.26
N LYS A 397 37.45 12.93 -31.07
CA LYS A 397 37.47 12.24 -29.78
C LYS A 397 36.17 11.46 -29.54
N GLU A 398 35.03 12.09 -29.79
CA GLU A 398 33.69 11.53 -29.62
C GLU A 398 33.44 10.32 -30.54
N ILE A 399 33.97 10.34 -31.76
CA ILE A 399 33.82 9.23 -32.72
C ILE A 399 34.77 8.06 -32.37
N VAL A 400 35.96 8.38 -31.86
CA VAL A 400 36.91 7.38 -31.36
C VAL A 400 36.34 6.63 -30.15
N ILE A 401 35.68 7.34 -29.23
CA ILE A 401 34.99 6.74 -28.08
C ILE A 401 33.87 5.80 -28.55
N ALA A 402 32.98 6.26 -29.43
CA ALA A 402 31.93 5.43 -29.99
C ALA A 402 32.49 4.17 -30.68
N ARG A 403 33.57 4.31 -31.47
CA ARG A 403 34.25 3.18 -32.12
C ARG A 403 34.82 2.18 -31.13
N HIS A 404 35.44 2.64 -30.03
CA HIS A 404 35.95 1.74 -29.00
C HIS A 404 34.83 0.93 -28.34
N ILE A 405 33.68 1.56 -28.06
CA ILE A 405 32.51 0.86 -27.53
C ILE A 405 31.99 -0.20 -28.52
N ALA A 406 31.92 0.12 -29.81
CA ALA A 406 31.53 -0.87 -30.84
C ALA A 406 32.51 -2.06 -30.89
N ILE A 407 33.82 -1.81 -30.79
CA ILE A 407 34.86 -2.86 -30.76
C ILE A 407 34.67 -3.79 -29.55
N ILE A 408 34.48 -3.22 -28.36
CA ILE A 408 34.29 -3.99 -27.12
C ILE A 408 33.01 -4.82 -27.18
N LEU A 409 31.92 -4.27 -27.73
CA LEU A 409 30.67 -5.01 -27.88
C LEU A 409 30.76 -6.14 -28.90
N MET A 410 31.50 -5.97 -30.00
CA MET A 410 31.73 -7.05 -30.98
C MET A 410 32.58 -8.18 -30.39
N ASP A 411 33.61 -7.86 -29.60
CA ASP A 411 34.42 -8.86 -28.89
C ASP A 411 33.58 -9.61 -27.85
N ASN A 412 32.85 -8.89 -26.99
CA ASN A 412 32.11 -9.47 -25.87
C ASN A 412 30.80 -10.18 -26.25
N LEU A 413 30.08 -9.69 -27.27
CA LEU A 413 28.76 -10.22 -27.64
C LEU A 413 28.82 -11.21 -28.80
N LEU A 414 29.78 -11.04 -29.72
CA LEU A 414 29.89 -11.85 -30.95
C LEU A 414 31.10 -12.77 -30.96
N ASN A 415 31.99 -12.67 -29.96
CA ASN A 415 33.27 -13.39 -29.92
C ASN A 415 34.10 -13.18 -31.20
N MET A 416 33.97 -12.02 -31.85
CA MET A 416 34.76 -11.70 -33.03
C MET A 416 36.21 -11.45 -32.63
N SER A 417 37.14 -12.07 -33.34
CA SER A 417 38.57 -11.82 -33.17
C SER A 417 38.97 -10.40 -33.57
N SER A 418 40.10 -9.92 -33.06
CA SER A 418 40.65 -8.60 -33.39
C SER A 418 40.87 -8.39 -34.89
N THR A 419 41.14 -9.46 -35.64
CA THR A 419 41.26 -9.45 -37.09
C THR A 419 39.91 -9.31 -37.79
N GLU A 420 38.87 -10.01 -37.33
CA GLU A 420 37.50 -9.89 -37.84
C GLU A 420 36.92 -8.51 -37.59
N ILE A 421 37.11 -7.97 -36.38
CA ILE A 421 36.66 -6.61 -36.01
C ILE A 421 37.40 -5.56 -36.85
N GLY A 422 38.73 -5.71 -37.01
CA GLY A 422 39.54 -4.81 -37.83
C GLY A 422 39.12 -4.80 -39.30
N LYS A 423 38.79 -5.98 -39.85
CA LYS A 423 38.24 -6.12 -41.20
C LYS A 423 36.88 -5.45 -41.33
N TYR A 424 35.98 -5.64 -40.35
CA TYR A 424 34.64 -5.05 -40.38
C TYR A 424 34.67 -3.52 -40.29
N LEU A 425 35.50 -2.96 -39.41
CA LEU A 425 35.60 -1.51 -39.19
C LEU A 425 36.62 -0.81 -40.11
N ASN A 426 37.31 -1.55 -40.98
CA ASN A 426 38.41 -1.07 -41.81
C ASN A 426 39.48 -0.32 -40.97
N LYS A 427 40.01 -1.02 -39.95
CA LYS A 427 41.01 -0.52 -39.00
C LYS A 427 42.19 -1.46 -38.83
N ASP A 428 43.33 -0.85 -38.56
CA ASP A 428 44.55 -1.58 -38.24
C ASP A 428 44.39 -2.38 -36.96
N HIS A 429 44.94 -3.58 -36.97
CA HIS A 429 44.90 -4.53 -35.86
C HIS A 429 45.36 -3.91 -34.52
N THR A 430 46.36 -3.03 -34.57
CA THR A 430 46.87 -2.30 -33.40
C THR A 430 45.83 -1.36 -32.78
N THR A 431 44.97 -0.75 -33.60
CA THR A 431 43.87 0.12 -33.13
C THR A 431 42.83 -0.70 -32.36
N ILE A 432 42.51 -1.90 -32.86
CA ILE A 432 41.58 -2.82 -32.22
C ILE A 432 42.15 -3.31 -30.88
N LEU A 433 43.42 -3.76 -30.87
CA LEU A 433 44.09 -4.19 -29.66
C LEU A 433 44.19 -3.08 -28.60
N ASN A 434 44.41 -1.83 -29.01
CA ASN A 434 44.46 -0.70 -28.08
C ASN A 434 43.09 -0.46 -27.43
N ALA A 435 41.99 -0.56 -28.19
CA ALA A 435 40.63 -0.44 -27.64
C ALA A 435 40.32 -1.57 -26.63
N LEU A 436 40.65 -2.82 -26.98
CA LEU A 436 40.42 -3.99 -26.13
C LEU A 436 41.31 -3.99 -24.86
N LYS A 437 42.57 -3.57 -24.98
CA LYS A 437 43.48 -3.43 -23.82
C LYS A 437 43.01 -2.35 -22.86
N LYS A 438 42.52 -1.22 -23.37
CA LYS A 438 41.98 -0.15 -22.53
C LYS A 438 40.77 -0.62 -21.72
N SER A 439 39.91 -1.46 -22.30
CA SER A 439 38.80 -2.09 -21.57
C SER A 439 39.22 -3.08 -20.48
N LYS A 440 40.42 -3.68 -20.57
CA LYS A 440 40.90 -4.70 -19.61
C LYS A 440 41.75 -4.11 -18.48
N ASN A 441 42.45 -3.01 -18.74
CA ASN A 441 43.41 -2.40 -17.79
C ASN A 441 42.83 -1.23 -16.99
N ASP A 442 41.79 -0.56 -17.48
CA ASP A 442 41.07 0.43 -16.67
C ASP A 442 40.17 -0.34 -15.69
N THR A 443 40.43 -0.26 -14.38
CA THR A 443 39.46 -0.65 -13.34
C THR A 443 38.09 -0.09 -13.73
N PRO A 444 36.99 -0.86 -13.67
CA PRO A 444 35.76 -0.50 -14.36
C PRO A 444 35.29 0.86 -13.89
N ASP A 445 35.57 1.88 -14.70
CA ASP A 445 34.98 3.19 -14.55
C ASP A 445 33.47 2.93 -14.56
N SER A 446 32.80 3.24 -13.46
CA SER A 446 31.37 2.89 -13.29
C SER A 446 30.55 3.40 -14.48
N SER A 447 30.98 4.51 -15.08
CA SER A 447 30.45 5.10 -16.30
C SER A 447 30.54 4.19 -17.54
N LEU A 448 31.70 3.57 -17.82
CA LEU A 448 31.90 2.73 -19.02
C LEU A 448 31.09 1.43 -18.93
N LYS A 449 31.04 0.82 -17.74
CA LYS A 449 30.23 -0.37 -17.50
C LYS A 449 28.73 -0.07 -17.63
N LEU A 450 28.27 1.03 -17.03
CA LEU A 450 26.88 1.48 -17.16
C LEU A 450 26.50 1.75 -18.63
N THR A 451 27.37 2.39 -19.42
CA THR A 451 27.12 2.64 -20.84
C THR A 451 27.06 1.35 -21.65
N LEU A 452 27.97 0.39 -21.41
CA LEU A 452 27.93 -0.91 -22.09
C LEU A 452 26.65 -1.68 -21.75
N ASP A 453 26.25 -1.70 -20.48
CA ASP A 453 25.02 -2.36 -20.04
C ASP A 453 23.77 -1.68 -20.64
N GLU A 454 23.75 -0.35 -20.74
CA GLU A 454 22.64 0.40 -21.35
C GLU A 454 22.49 0.11 -22.85
N ILE A 455 23.60 0.08 -23.60
CA ILE A 455 23.60 -0.25 -25.02
C ILE A 455 23.25 -1.73 -25.23
N LYS A 456 23.77 -2.63 -24.39
CA LYS A 456 23.44 -4.07 -24.42
C LYS A 456 21.95 -4.30 -24.19
N ASN A 457 21.35 -3.61 -23.21
CA ASN A 457 19.91 -3.68 -22.97
C ASN A 457 19.09 -3.23 -24.18
N LYS A 458 19.51 -2.15 -24.88
CA LYS A 458 18.87 -1.69 -26.12
C LYS A 458 19.01 -2.70 -27.28
N LEU A 459 20.13 -3.42 -27.34
CA LEU A 459 20.34 -4.50 -28.32
C LEU A 459 19.41 -5.70 -28.06
N HIS A 460 19.02 -5.96 -26.81
CA HIS A 460 18.12 -7.06 -26.44
C HIS A 460 16.63 -6.71 -26.57
N THR A 461 16.25 -5.42 -26.52
CA THR A 461 14.83 -5.00 -26.56
C THR A 461 14.31 -4.67 -27.96
N GLY A 462 15.15 -4.71 -28.99
CA GLY A 462 14.76 -4.45 -30.39
C GLY A 462 14.15 -3.06 -30.65
N LYS A 463 14.36 -2.09 -29.74
CA LYS A 463 13.81 -0.72 -29.81
C LYS A 463 14.90 0.33 -29.80
#